data_AF-A0A7K1WYK5-F1
#
_entry.id   AF-A0A7K1WYK5-F1
#
_cell.length_a   1.000
_cell.length_b   1.000
_cell.length_c   1.000
_cell.angle_alpha   90.00
_cell.angle_beta   90.00
_cell.angle_gamma   90.00
#
_symmetry.space_group_name_H-M   'P 1'
#
loop_
_entity.id
_entity.type
_entity.pdbx_description
1 polymer ?
#
loop_
_entity_poly.entity_id
_entity_poly.type
_entity_poly.pdbx_seq_one_letter_code
_entity_poly.pdbx_strand_id
1 'polypeptide(L)'
;MKKLKLNITRVLVAMLVLTSFVACDEVGDTDSGGTSVEAMAGDWYVQTLVNGQVVADYALISTYNTAVNNGQEMWIDDHGHVWDFKVKAPVTVSSLSFAGNNLASSVDGYDVNVTITEGKITKNGATSSGGHKVDGISFKAVFSDDTNAGTIYEIKGYRRTGFLEDEH
;
A
#
# COMPACT_ATOMS: atom_id res chain seq x y z
N MET A 1 -51.63 -46.44 21.14
CA MET A 1 -51.40 -45.22 20.34
C MET A 1 -50.52 -44.15 21.01
N LYS A 2 -50.66 -43.87 22.32
CA LYS A 2 -49.85 -42.82 23.01
C LYS A 2 -48.33 -43.05 22.96
N LYS A 3 -47.86 -44.29 23.15
CA LYS A 3 -46.42 -44.64 23.08
C LYS A 3 -45.82 -44.47 21.68
N LEU A 4 -46.60 -44.76 20.63
CA LEU A 4 -46.17 -44.58 19.23
C LEU A 4 -46.04 -43.09 18.88
N LYS A 5 -46.98 -42.25 19.32
CA LYS A 5 -46.90 -40.79 19.17
C LYS A 5 -45.68 -40.21 19.88
N LEU A 6 -45.40 -40.66 21.11
CA LEU A 6 -44.24 -40.19 21.90
C LEU A 6 -42.89 -40.55 21.24
N ASN A 7 -42.78 -41.74 20.64
CA ASN A 7 -41.57 -42.15 19.93
C ASN A 7 -41.37 -41.38 18.62
N ILE A 8 -42.45 -41.11 17.88
CA ILE A 8 -42.42 -40.27 16.67
C ILE A 8 -42.00 -38.82 17.02
N THR A 9 -42.55 -38.25 18.11
CA THR A 9 -42.15 -36.92 18.57
C THR A 9 -40.66 -36.86 18.95
N ARG A 10 -40.12 -37.90 19.60
CA ARG A 10 -38.69 -37.97 19.95
C ARG A 10 -37.79 -38.03 18.71
N VAL A 11 -38.18 -38.79 17.69
CA VAL A 11 -37.44 -38.87 16.42
C VAL A 11 -37.47 -37.54 15.67
N LEU A 12 -38.63 -36.87 15.63
CA LEU A 12 -38.76 -35.55 15.01
C LEU A 12 -37.91 -34.48 15.73
N VAL A 13 -37.91 -34.48 17.06
CA VAL A 13 -37.06 -33.56 17.84
C VAL A 13 -35.58 -33.87 17.62
N ALA A 14 -35.18 -35.14 17.56
CA ALA A 14 -33.80 -35.52 17.26
C ALA A 14 -33.35 -35.09 15.86
N MET A 15 -34.21 -35.24 14.83
CA MET A 15 -33.93 -34.73 13.49
C MET A 15 -33.79 -33.20 13.45
N LEU A 16 -34.68 -32.48 14.15
CA LEU A 16 -34.65 -31.02 14.20
C LEU A 16 -33.36 -30.49 14.88
N VAL A 17 -32.90 -31.17 15.94
CA VAL A 17 -31.65 -30.84 16.62
C VAL A 17 -30.45 -31.14 15.72
N LEU A 18 -30.45 -32.24 14.96
CA LEU A 18 -29.35 -32.59 14.05
C LEU A 18 -29.20 -31.58 12.90
N THR A 19 -30.29 -30.98 12.41
CA THR A 19 -30.24 -29.96 11.35
C THR A 19 -29.90 -28.56 11.85
N SER A 20 -29.97 -28.31 13.16
CA SER A 20 -29.76 -26.98 13.75
C SER A 20 -28.30 -26.51 13.80
N PHE A 21 -27.34 -27.40 13.53
CA PHE A 21 -25.90 -27.09 13.49
C PHE A 21 -25.33 -26.87 12.08
N VAL A 22 -26.16 -26.86 11.02
CA VAL A 22 -25.72 -26.69 9.62
C VAL A 22 -25.87 -25.24 9.13
N ALA A 23 -26.32 -24.32 9.97
CA ALA A 23 -26.44 -22.90 9.62
C ALA A 23 -25.12 -22.14 9.87
N CYS A 24 -24.03 -22.57 9.23
CA CYS A 24 -22.98 -21.63 8.85
C CYS A 24 -23.34 -21.20 7.42
N ASP A 25 -23.90 -19.99 7.26
CA ASP A 25 -23.82 -19.36 5.95
C ASP A 25 -22.33 -19.24 5.64
N GLU A 26 -21.89 -19.96 4.61
CA GLU A 26 -20.63 -19.68 3.96
C GLU A 26 -20.80 -18.28 3.37
N VAL A 27 -20.43 -17.26 4.14
CA VAL A 27 -20.12 -15.94 3.60
C VAL A 27 -19.00 -16.22 2.60
N GLY A 28 -19.39 -16.34 1.33
CA GLY A 28 -18.49 -16.75 0.25
C GLY A 28 -17.28 -15.82 0.15
N ASP A 29 -16.33 -16.19 -0.71
CA ASP A 29 -15.17 -15.37 -1.06
C ASP A 29 -15.65 -14.12 -1.82
N THR A 30 -16.20 -13.16 -1.07
CA THR A 30 -16.72 -11.91 -1.59
C THR A 30 -15.55 -10.99 -1.86
N ASP A 31 -15.38 -10.60 -3.13
CA ASP A 31 -14.43 -9.57 -3.51
C ASP A 31 -14.74 -8.28 -2.74
N SER A 32 -13.81 -7.89 -1.86
CA SER A 32 -13.92 -6.65 -1.08
C SER A 32 -13.80 -5.40 -1.95
N GLY A 33 -13.44 -5.56 -3.23
CA GLY A 33 -13.09 -4.48 -4.14
C GLY A 33 -11.83 -3.75 -3.69
N GLY A 34 -11.62 -2.59 -4.29
CA GLY A 34 -10.46 -1.76 -3.99
C GLY A 34 -10.38 -0.52 -4.88
N THR A 35 -9.29 0.22 -4.73
CA THR A 35 -9.00 1.37 -5.59
C THR A 35 -8.25 0.91 -6.83
N SER A 36 -8.34 1.69 -7.90
CA SER A 36 -7.71 1.40 -9.20
C SER A 36 -6.18 1.25 -9.15
N VAL A 37 -5.55 1.72 -8.06
CA VAL A 37 -4.10 1.60 -7.82
C VAL A 37 -3.79 0.89 -6.49
N GLU A 38 -4.73 0.10 -5.95
CA GLU A 38 -4.61 -0.55 -4.63
C GLU A 38 -3.29 -1.32 -4.44
N ALA A 39 -2.81 -1.99 -5.48
CA ALA A 39 -1.58 -2.79 -5.43
C ALA A 39 -0.32 -1.93 -5.27
N MET A 40 -0.43 -0.63 -5.57
CA MET A 40 0.62 0.37 -5.48
C MET A 40 0.43 1.35 -4.32
N ALA A 41 -0.73 1.35 -3.67
CA ALA A 41 -1.02 2.19 -2.51
C ALA A 41 -0.46 1.60 -1.21
N GLY A 42 -0.09 2.45 -0.27
CA GLY A 42 0.42 2.05 1.04
C GLY A 42 1.25 3.11 1.74
N ASP A 43 1.62 2.78 2.97
CA ASP A 43 2.63 3.49 3.74
C ASP A 43 3.97 2.77 3.63
N TRP A 44 5.05 3.55 3.55
CA TRP A 44 6.39 3.05 3.27
C TRP A 44 7.42 3.73 4.17
N TYR A 45 8.31 2.94 4.74
CA TYR A 45 9.53 3.46 5.36
C TYR A 45 10.64 3.46 4.31
N VAL A 46 11.15 4.64 3.97
CA VAL A 46 12.14 4.84 2.91
C VAL A 46 13.38 5.55 3.40
N GLN A 47 14.54 5.13 2.93
CA GLN A 47 15.80 5.87 3.08
C GLN A 47 16.08 6.65 1.81
N THR A 48 16.81 7.76 1.95
CA THR A 48 17.26 8.57 0.81
C THR A 48 18.75 8.36 0.61
N LEU A 49 19.13 8.05 -0.63
CA LEU A 49 20.51 7.80 -1.02
C LEU A 49 20.96 8.77 -2.11
N VAL A 50 22.24 9.11 -2.08
CA VAL A 50 22.94 9.80 -3.17
C VAL A 50 24.17 8.98 -3.53
N ASN A 51 24.32 8.61 -4.80
CA ASN A 51 25.40 7.75 -5.29
C ASN A 51 25.54 6.42 -4.52
N GLY A 52 24.41 5.82 -4.12
CA GLY A 52 24.35 4.56 -3.38
C GLY A 52 24.75 4.65 -1.90
N GLN A 53 24.97 5.85 -1.36
CA GLN A 53 25.20 6.09 0.06
C GLN A 53 23.95 6.67 0.71
N VAL A 54 23.56 6.16 1.88
CA VAL A 54 22.44 6.70 2.66
C VAL A 54 22.82 8.09 3.17
N VAL A 55 22.01 9.09 2.82
CA VAL A 55 22.16 10.49 3.25
C VAL A 55 21.06 10.94 4.22
N ALA A 56 19.90 10.27 4.20
CA ALA A 56 18.86 10.42 5.20
C ALA A 56 18.29 9.04 5.55
N ASP A 57 18.07 8.82 6.85
CA ASP A 57 17.53 7.57 7.36
C ASP A 57 16.03 7.43 7.05
N TYR A 58 15.39 6.41 7.62
CA TYR A 58 13.99 6.10 7.36
C TYR A 58 13.05 7.29 7.59
N ALA A 59 12.28 7.60 6.56
CA ALA A 59 11.16 8.54 6.57
C ALA A 59 9.88 7.79 6.19
N LEU A 60 8.76 8.16 6.81
CA LEU A 60 7.46 7.61 6.47
C LEU A 60 6.84 8.40 5.31
N ILE A 61 6.58 7.73 4.20
CA ILE A 61 5.88 8.30 3.03
C ILE A 61 4.64 7.46 2.69
N SER A 62 3.70 8.02 1.94
CA SER A 62 2.53 7.30 1.47
C SER A 62 2.34 7.41 -0.04
N THR A 63 1.82 6.35 -0.64
CA THR A 63 1.28 6.34 -2.00
C THR A 63 -0.20 5.97 -1.95
N TYR A 64 -1.05 6.64 -2.72
CA TYR A 64 -2.49 6.38 -2.69
C TYR A 64 -3.20 6.87 -3.96
N ASN A 65 -4.43 6.40 -4.18
CA ASN A 65 -5.21 6.76 -5.36
C ASN A 65 -5.53 8.26 -5.39
N THR A 66 -5.66 8.80 -6.60
CA THR A 66 -6.31 10.11 -6.75
C THR A 66 -7.82 9.97 -6.55
N ALA A 67 -8.50 11.10 -6.32
CA ALA A 67 -9.97 11.12 -6.22
C ALA A 67 -10.67 10.61 -7.50
N VAL A 68 -10.01 10.72 -8.67
CA VAL A 68 -10.54 10.24 -9.96
C VAL A 68 -10.58 8.71 -10.02
N ASN A 69 -9.63 8.04 -9.35
CA ASN A 69 -9.57 6.59 -9.21
C ASN A 69 -9.67 5.82 -10.54
N ASN A 70 -8.89 6.24 -11.55
CA ASN A 70 -8.93 5.68 -12.92
C ASN A 70 -7.72 4.80 -13.29
N GLY A 71 -6.82 4.52 -12.34
CA GLY A 71 -5.64 3.67 -12.55
C GLY A 71 -4.52 4.29 -13.39
N GLN A 72 -4.60 5.58 -13.71
CA GLN A 72 -3.61 6.26 -14.57
C GLN A 72 -2.59 7.07 -13.78
N GLU A 73 -2.93 7.47 -12.56
CA GLU A 73 -2.10 8.30 -11.69
C GLU A 73 -2.34 7.95 -10.22
N MET A 74 -1.32 8.19 -9.39
CA MET A 74 -1.39 8.07 -7.93
C MET A 74 -0.70 9.26 -7.28
N TRP A 75 -1.05 9.55 -6.03
CA TRP A 75 -0.29 10.46 -5.19
C TRP A 75 0.95 9.77 -4.64
N ILE A 76 2.04 10.52 -4.55
CA ILE A 76 3.23 10.24 -3.76
C ILE A 76 3.37 11.42 -2.81
N ASP A 77 3.27 11.15 -1.52
CA ASP A 77 3.22 12.15 -0.45
C ASP A 77 4.28 11.80 0.57
N ASP A 78 5.28 12.67 0.71
CA ASP A 78 6.34 12.45 1.69
C ASP A 78 5.99 12.99 3.08
N HIS A 79 4.83 13.63 3.23
CA HIS A 79 4.36 14.27 4.47
C HIS A 79 5.36 15.26 5.09
N GLY A 80 6.23 15.89 4.31
CA GLY A 80 7.27 16.78 4.85
C GLY A 80 8.50 16.06 5.39
N HIS A 81 8.62 14.74 5.22
CA HIS A 81 9.67 13.95 5.86
C HIS A 81 10.93 13.74 5.00
N VAL A 82 10.91 14.06 3.70
CA VAL A 82 12.07 13.90 2.80
C VAL A 82 12.50 15.23 2.20
N TRP A 83 11.62 15.87 1.44
CA TRP A 83 11.84 17.15 0.76
C TRP A 83 10.61 18.06 0.81
N ASP A 84 9.55 17.67 1.54
CA ASP A 84 8.26 18.36 1.59
C ASP A 84 7.60 18.43 0.22
N PHE A 85 7.32 17.26 -0.35
CA PHE A 85 6.70 17.13 -1.66
C PHE A 85 5.49 16.21 -1.67
N LYS A 86 4.50 16.62 -2.47
CA LYS A 86 3.29 15.84 -2.74
C LYS A 86 2.93 15.94 -4.21
N VAL A 87 3.15 14.89 -4.99
CA VAL A 87 2.95 14.93 -6.44
C VAL A 87 2.02 13.84 -6.94
N LYS A 88 1.28 14.12 -8.01
CA LYS A 88 0.59 13.08 -8.78
C LYS A 88 1.54 12.54 -9.83
N ALA A 89 1.86 11.25 -9.74
CA ALA A 89 2.71 10.56 -10.70
C ALA A 89 1.87 9.65 -11.59
N PRO A 90 2.06 9.68 -12.93
CA PRO A 90 1.56 8.64 -13.82
C PRO A 90 2.03 7.25 -13.40
N VAL A 91 1.15 6.26 -13.53
CA VAL A 91 1.44 4.87 -13.15
C VAL A 91 1.13 3.88 -14.27
N THR A 92 1.78 2.73 -14.23
CA THR A 92 1.43 1.55 -15.02
C THR A 92 1.20 0.38 -14.06
N VAL A 93 -0.04 0.21 -13.61
CA VAL A 93 -0.44 -0.75 -12.54
C VAL A 93 -0.02 -2.18 -12.87
N SER A 94 -0.18 -2.63 -14.11
CA SER A 94 0.21 -3.99 -14.54
C SER A 94 1.70 -4.29 -14.34
N SER A 95 2.53 -3.26 -14.38
CA SER A 95 3.98 -3.36 -14.18
C SER A 95 4.43 -2.82 -12.83
N LEU A 96 3.53 -2.33 -11.98
CA LEU A 96 3.82 -1.68 -10.70
C LEU A 96 4.90 -0.59 -10.82
N SER A 97 4.87 0.18 -11.91
CA SER A 97 5.84 1.24 -12.19
C SER A 97 5.18 2.61 -12.21
N PHE A 98 5.98 3.65 -11.94
CA PHE A 98 5.54 5.03 -11.92
C PHE A 98 6.69 5.96 -12.28
N ALA A 99 6.38 7.03 -13.01
CA ALA A 99 7.36 8.04 -13.41
C ALA A 99 6.64 9.28 -13.91
N GLY A 100 7.31 10.43 -13.82
CA GLY A 100 6.79 11.69 -14.33
C GLY A 100 7.86 12.77 -14.32
N ASN A 101 7.76 13.72 -15.22
CA ASN A 101 8.73 14.81 -15.35
C ASN A 101 8.08 16.13 -14.97
N ASN A 102 8.78 16.96 -14.20
CA ASN A 102 8.33 18.28 -13.79
C ASN A 102 6.91 18.26 -13.16
N LEU A 103 6.68 17.32 -12.24
CA LEU A 103 5.43 17.18 -11.50
C LEU A 103 5.35 18.29 -10.46
N ALA A 104 4.35 19.17 -10.57
CA ALA A 104 4.15 20.22 -9.57
C ALA A 104 3.71 19.63 -8.23
N SER A 105 4.40 20.01 -7.15
CA SER A 105 4.01 19.68 -5.79
C SER A 105 2.68 20.35 -5.44
N SER A 106 1.88 19.66 -4.62
CA SER A 106 0.61 20.14 -4.07
C SER A 106 0.73 20.47 -2.58
N VAL A 107 1.94 20.77 -2.11
CA VAL A 107 2.19 21.28 -0.76
C VAL A 107 1.87 22.78 -0.73
N ASP A 108 1.07 23.20 0.25
CA ASP A 108 0.61 24.59 0.36
C ASP A 108 1.77 25.52 0.76
N GLY A 109 2.01 26.55 -0.05
CA GLY A 109 3.02 27.57 0.25
C GLY A 109 4.46 27.17 -0.04
N TYR A 110 4.68 26.02 -0.68
CA TYR A 110 5.99 25.56 -1.12
C TYR A 110 5.96 25.08 -2.57
N ASP A 111 6.53 25.90 -3.46
CA ASP A 111 6.56 25.65 -4.90
C ASP A 111 7.81 24.86 -5.29
N VAL A 112 7.66 23.53 -5.44
CA VAL A 112 8.70 22.64 -5.96
C VAL A 112 8.14 21.74 -7.05
N ASN A 113 8.90 21.55 -8.12
CA ASN A 113 8.62 20.55 -9.14
C ASN A 113 9.54 19.34 -8.95
N VAL A 114 8.97 18.14 -9.05
CA VAL A 114 9.68 16.88 -8.87
C VAL A 114 9.70 16.10 -10.17
N THR A 115 10.88 15.65 -10.58
CA THR A 115 11.00 14.64 -11.64
C THR A 115 11.25 13.28 -11.00
N ILE A 116 10.35 12.34 -11.24
CA ILE A 116 10.42 10.96 -10.76
C ILE A 116 10.75 10.03 -11.92
N THR A 117 11.78 9.22 -11.74
CA THR A 117 12.22 8.21 -12.71
C THR A 117 12.44 6.88 -12.01
N GLU A 118 12.42 5.78 -12.79
CA GLU A 118 12.67 4.42 -12.29
C GLU A 118 11.80 4.02 -11.09
N GLY A 119 10.60 4.61 -10.96
CA GLY A 119 9.68 4.28 -9.90
C GLY A 119 9.12 2.88 -10.06
N LYS A 120 9.29 2.06 -9.02
CA LYS A 120 8.94 0.64 -9.03
C LYS A 120 8.50 0.19 -7.64
N ILE A 121 7.42 -0.59 -7.61
CA ILE A 121 7.06 -1.44 -6.47
C ILE A 121 7.37 -2.90 -6.81
N THR A 122 8.03 -3.59 -5.89
CA THR A 122 8.41 -5.01 -6.02
C THR A 122 7.72 -5.82 -4.94
N LYS A 123 6.76 -6.66 -5.35
CA LYS A 123 6.03 -7.53 -4.42
C LYS A 123 6.97 -8.50 -3.71
N ASN A 124 6.90 -8.53 -2.38
CA ASN A 124 7.79 -9.34 -1.52
C ASN A 124 9.30 -9.14 -1.82
N GLY A 125 9.67 -7.99 -2.39
CA GLY A 125 11.03 -7.71 -2.85
C GLY A 125 11.96 -7.14 -1.78
N ALA A 126 11.43 -6.74 -0.63
CA ALA A 126 12.19 -6.17 0.47
C ALA A 126 12.14 -7.04 1.73
N THR A 127 13.01 -6.71 2.67
CA THR A 127 13.03 -7.29 4.02
C THR A 127 12.91 -6.14 5.02
N SER A 128 11.90 -6.21 5.90
CA SER A 128 11.69 -5.20 6.96
C SER A 128 12.80 -5.29 8.03
N SER A 129 12.88 -4.31 8.93
CA SER A 129 13.86 -4.30 10.04
C SER A 129 13.78 -5.54 10.93
N GLY A 130 12.58 -6.03 11.21
CA GLY A 130 12.28 -7.26 11.93
C GLY A 130 12.49 -8.56 11.13
N GLY A 131 12.87 -8.46 9.84
CA GLY A 131 13.23 -9.60 9.01
C GLY A 131 12.10 -10.21 8.18
N HIS A 132 10.93 -9.56 8.11
CA HIS A 132 9.80 -10.05 7.33
C HIS A 132 9.96 -9.75 5.83
N LYS A 133 9.50 -10.67 4.97
CA LYS A 133 9.37 -10.38 3.53
C LYS A 133 8.15 -9.51 3.28
N VAL A 134 8.39 -8.37 2.66
CA VAL A 134 7.39 -7.32 2.42
C VAL A 134 7.58 -6.69 1.05
N ASP A 135 6.58 -5.95 0.59
CA ASP A 135 6.70 -5.16 -0.64
C ASP A 135 7.83 -4.12 -0.49
N GLY A 136 8.62 -3.97 -1.56
CA GLY A 136 9.63 -2.90 -1.68
C GLY A 136 9.13 -1.77 -2.57
N ILE A 137 9.62 -0.56 -2.33
CA ILE A 137 9.43 0.62 -3.19
C ILE A 137 10.79 1.24 -3.48
N SER A 138 11.01 1.71 -4.71
CA SER A 138 12.21 2.46 -5.10
C SER A 138 11.87 3.43 -6.22
N PHE A 139 12.45 4.63 -6.18
CA PHE A 139 12.38 5.61 -7.25
C PHE A 139 13.55 6.59 -7.16
N LYS A 140 13.82 7.27 -8.27
CA LYS A 140 14.77 8.38 -8.35
C LYS A 140 14.01 9.69 -8.43
N ALA A 141 14.38 10.66 -7.60
CA ALA A 141 13.81 12.00 -7.58
C ALA A 141 14.87 13.06 -7.88
N VAL A 142 14.47 14.10 -8.61
CA VAL A 142 15.19 15.36 -8.77
C VAL A 142 14.23 16.49 -8.42
N PHE A 143 14.68 17.40 -7.55
CA PHE A 143 13.88 18.52 -7.05
C PHE A 143 14.33 19.81 -7.75
N SER A 144 13.39 20.62 -8.21
CA SER A 144 13.68 21.81 -9.02
C SER A 144 14.41 22.93 -8.26
N ASP A 145 14.28 22.95 -6.94
CA ASP A 145 14.87 23.96 -6.05
C ASP A 145 16.18 23.50 -5.41
N ASP A 146 16.67 22.29 -5.74
CA ASP A 146 17.96 21.82 -5.27
C ASP A 146 19.09 22.70 -5.84
N THR A 147 19.77 23.39 -4.94
CA THR A 147 20.93 24.23 -5.25
C THR A 147 22.11 23.43 -5.83
N ASN A 148 22.19 22.12 -5.57
CA ASN A 148 23.10 21.19 -6.22
C ASN A 148 22.44 20.62 -7.48
N ALA A 149 22.28 21.48 -8.49
CA ALA A 149 21.54 21.17 -9.71
C ALA A 149 21.90 19.80 -10.29
N GLY A 150 20.89 18.94 -10.46
CA GLY A 150 21.02 17.62 -11.07
C GLY A 150 21.40 16.48 -10.12
N THR A 151 21.41 16.71 -8.80
CA THR A 151 21.53 15.60 -7.84
C THR A 151 20.35 14.65 -8.00
N ILE A 152 20.65 13.36 -8.14
CA ILE A 152 19.66 12.29 -8.22
C ILE A 152 19.59 11.63 -6.86
N TYR A 153 18.43 11.75 -6.22
CA TYR A 153 18.12 11.11 -4.95
C TYR A 153 17.45 9.76 -5.24
N GLU A 154 18.07 8.66 -4.82
CA GLU A 154 17.43 7.34 -4.83
C GLU A 154 16.66 7.18 -3.51
N ILE A 155 15.34 7.19 -3.58
CA ILE A 155 14.45 6.97 -2.44
C ILE A 155 13.95 5.54 -2.53
N LYS A 156 14.29 4.72 -1.54
CA LYS A 156 13.98 3.29 -1.54
C LYS A 156 13.66 2.79 -0.15
N GLY A 157 12.84 1.76 -0.07
CA GLY A 157 12.44 1.20 1.21
C GLY A 157 11.44 0.08 1.10
N TYR A 158 10.64 -0.07 2.15
CA TYR A 158 9.75 -1.19 2.31
C TYR A 158 8.38 -0.77 2.89
N ARG A 159 7.37 -1.59 2.63
CA ARG A 159 6.00 -1.37 3.09
C ARG A 159 5.93 -1.48 4.62
N ARG A 160 5.36 -0.46 5.26
CA ARG A 160 5.12 -0.45 6.71
C ARG A 160 4.28 -1.66 7.12
N THR A 161 4.73 -2.38 8.15
CA THR A 161 4.07 -3.60 8.64
C THR A 161 3.09 -3.32 9.78
N GLY A 162 3.30 -2.23 10.52
CA GLY A 162 2.57 -1.94 11.75
C GLY A 162 3.07 -2.72 12.97
N PHE A 163 4.13 -3.53 12.82
CA PHE A 163 4.82 -4.16 13.94
C PHE A 163 5.81 -3.18 14.56
N LEU A 164 5.87 -3.13 15.89
CA LEU A 164 6.65 -2.13 16.62
C LEU A 164 8.15 -2.19 16.29
N GLU A 165 8.67 -3.39 16.02
CA GLU A 165 10.05 -3.65 15.63
C GLU A 165 10.43 -3.12 14.23
N ASP A 166 9.45 -2.77 13.40
CA ASP A 166 9.63 -2.27 12.04
C ASP A 166 9.37 -0.77 11.90
N GLU A 167 8.95 -0.10 12.98
CA GLU A 167 8.67 1.34 13.02
C GLU A 167 9.98 2.14 13.18
N HIS A 168 10.01 3.33 12.56
CA HIS A 168 11.12 4.31 12.60
C HIS A 168 10.61 5.69 12.97
#